data_AF-A0A2J7W5T0-F1
#
_entry.id   AF-A0A2J7W5T0-F1
#
_cell.length_a   1.000
_cell.length_b   1.000
_cell.length_c   1.000
_cell.angle_alpha   90.00
_cell.angle_beta   90.00
_cell.angle_gamma   90.00
#
_symmetry.space_group_name_H-M   'P 1'
#
loop_
_entity.id
_entity.type
_entity.pdbx_description
1 polymer ?
#
loop_
_entity_poly.entity_id
_entity_poly.type
_entity_poly.pdbx_seq_one_letter_code
_entity_poly.pdbx_strand_id
1 'polypeptide(L)'
;MATARSFETTHYKLFPSPRNVHRVVFEHQVFVPQPYALIDLPSYGLKGRYSLFAACRLSDGKMGQLVTLEEADDVAKFEAKFVPD
;
A
#
# COMPACT_ATOMS: atom_id res chain seq x y z
N MET A 1 20.55 12.03 -4.25
CA MET A 1 19.10 11.93 -4.02
C MET A 1 18.61 10.68 -4.71
N ALA A 2 18.08 9.69 -3.98
CA ALA A 2 17.57 8.48 -4.60
C ALA A 2 16.30 8.82 -5.38
N THR A 3 16.37 8.80 -6.71
CA THR A 3 15.22 9.02 -7.59
C THR A 3 14.22 7.92 -7.31
N ALA A 4 13.15 8.22 -6.57
CA ALA A 4 12.03 7.30 -6.38
C ALA A 4 11.37 7.11 -7.74
N ARG A 5 11.84 6.13 -8.51
CA ARG A 5 11.29 5.80 -9.82
C ARG A 5 9.94 5.14 -9.56
N SER A 6 8.87 5.82 -9.96
CA SER A 6 7.55 5.20 -10.01
C SER A 6 7.59 4.03 -10.98
N PHE A 7 6.87 2.97 -10.66
CA PHE A 7 6.72 1.82 -11.53
C PHE A 7 5.24 1.50 -11.69
N GLU A 8 4.89 0.94 -12.83
CA GLU A 8 3.51 0.65 -13.19
C GLU A 8 3.29 -0.86 -13.10
N THR A 9 2.19 -1.24 -12.48
CA THR A 9 1.62 -2.58 -12.52
C THR A 9 0.44 -2.58 -13.49
N THR A 10 -0.14 -3.75 -13.74
CA THR A 10 -1.33 -3.90 -14.61
C THR A 10 -2.50 -2.99 -14.19
N HIS A 11 -2.63 -2.70 -12.89
CA HIS A 11 -3.77 -1.97 -12.35
C HIS A 11 -3.41 -0.62 -11.73
N TYR A 12 -2.16 -0.41 -11.32
CA TYR A 12 -1.76 0.75 -10.53
C TYR A 12 -0.43 1.33 -10.99
N LYS A 13 -0.32 2.65 -10.97
CA LYS A 13 0.97 3.34 -10.98
C LYS A 13 1.42 3.58 -9.54
N LEU A 14 2.51 2.95 -9.15
CA LEU A 14 3.02 2.92 -7.78
C LEU A 14 4.22 3.83 -7.60
N PHE A 15 4.22 4.52 -6.47
CA PHE A 15 5.27 5.43 -6.04
C PHE A 15 5.84 4.89 -4.71
N PRO A 16 7.08 4.39 -4.71
CA PRO A 16 7.69 3.85 -3.50
C PRO A 16 7.95 4.95 -2.47
N SER A 17 7.48 4.72 -1.25
CA SER A 17 7.82 5.58 -0.12
C SER A 17 9.27 5.34 0.31
N PRO A 18 10.07 6.37 0.64
CA PRO A 18 11.41 6.19 1.20
C PRO A 18 11.39 5.39 2.52
N ARG A 19 10.24 5.35 3.19
CA ARG A 19 10.03 4.62 4.47
C ARG A 19 9.76 3.13 4.27
N ASN A 20 9.56 2.66 3.04
CA ASN A 20 9.33 1.24 2.79
C ASN A 20 10.60 0.44 3.04
N VAL A 21 10.50 -0.48 4.00
CA VAL A 21 11.54 -1.48 4.30
C VAL A 21 11.70 -2.47 3.14
N HIS A 22 10.57 -2.82 2.50
CA HIS A 22 10.55 -3.70 1.34
C HIS A 22 9.99 -2.94 0.13
N ARG A 23 10.68 -2.98 -1.01
CA ARG A 23 10.20 -2.39 -2.27
C ARG A 23 9.58 -3.47 -3.15
N VAL A 24 8.65 -4.22 -2.57
CA VAL A 24 8.04 -5.39 -3.20
C VAL A 24 6.52 -5.23 -3.16
N VAL A 25 5.87 -5.54 -4.28
CA VAL A 25 4.41 -5.69 -4.33
C VAL A 25 4.12 -7.14 -3.99
N PHE A 26 3.50 -7.35 -2.83
CA PHE A 26 3.07 -8.68 -2.38
C PHE A 26 1.76 -9.10 -3.08
N GLU A 27 1.42 -10.37 -2.95
CA GLU A 27 0.25 -10.98 -3.57
C GLU A 27 -1.05 -10.30 -3.15
N HIS A 28 -1.21 -10.04 -1.85
CA HIS A 28 -2.41 -9.38 -1.34
C HIS A 28 -2.26 -7.87 -1.39
N GLN A 29 -3.20 -7.21 -2.07
CA GLN A 29 -3.15 -5.78 -2.34
C GLN A 29 -4.48 -5.14 -1.95
N VAL A 30 -4.43 -4.15 -1.06
CA VAL A 30 -5.58 -3.39 -0.59
C VAL A 30 -5.43 -1.94 -1.07
N PHE A 31 -6.36 -1.50 -1.92
CA PHE A 31 -6.39 -0.13 -2.40
C PHE A 31 -7.21 0.74 -1.45
N VAL A 32 -6.55 1.76 -0.93
CA VAL A 32 -7.11 2.76 -0.02
C VAL A 32 -7.38 4.04 -0.82
N PRO A 33 -8.63 4.38 -1.13
CA PRO A 33 -8.98 5.54 -1.96
C PRO A 33 -8.79 6.90 -1.25
N GLN A 34 -8.14 6.92 -0.09
CA GLN A 34 -7.79 8.12 0.67
C GLN A 34 -6.29 8.42 0.50
N PRO A 35 -5.90 9.34 -0.41
CA PRO A 35 -4.48 9.60 -0.70
C PRO A 35 -3.71 10.15 0.50
N TYR A 36 -4.38 10.86 1.40
CA TYR A 36 -3.80 11.45 2.61
C TYR A 36 -4.04 10.63 3.87
N ALA A 37 -4.57 9.40 3.76
CA ALA A 37 -4.70 8.53 4.92
C ALA A 37 -3.34 8.28 5.58
N LEU A 38 -3.30 8.44 6.90
CA LEU A 38 -2.11 8.15 7.70
C LEU A 38 -2.11 6.67 8.06
N ILE A 39 -1.55 5.85 7.19
CA ILE A 39 -1.41 4.41 7.43
C ILE A 39 -0.06 4.12 8.07
N ASP A 40 -0.08 3.78 9.35
CA ASP A 40 1.11 3.27 10.05
C ASP A 40 1.07 1.74 10.15
N LEU A 41 1.47 1.04 9.07
CA LEU A 41 1.45 -0.43 8.99
C LEU A 41 2.10 -1.16 10.19
N PRO A 42 3.24 -0.72 10.75
CA PRO A 42 3.82 -1.31 11.96
C PRO A 42 2.85 -1.37 13.15
N SER A 43 1.98 -0.36 13.30
CA SER A 43 1.02 -0.30 14.42
C SER A 43 -0.12 -1.34 14.32
N TYR A 44 -0.31 -1.98 13.16
CA TYR A 44 -1.39 -2.96 12.98
C TYR A 44 -1.08 -4.33 13.57
N GLY A 45 0.18 -4.63 13.89
CA GLY A 45 0.61 -5.94 14.41
C GLY A 45 0.50 -7.07 13.37
N LEU A 46 0.86 -6.75 12.12
CA LEU A 46 0.87 -7.69 10.99
C LEU A 46 1.99 -8.73 11.21
N LYS A 47 1.74 -9.98 10.83
CA LYS A 47 2.69 -11.10 10.99
C LYS A 47 3.67 -11.19 9.82
N GLY A 48 3.17 -10.98 8.59
CA GLY A 48 3.94 -11.08 7.37
C GLY A 48 4.67 -9.79 7.01
N ARG A 49 5.40 -9.81 5.89
CA ARG A 49 5.98 -8.60 5.32
C ARG A 49 4.90 -7.74 4.67
N TYR A 50 5.12 -6.44 4.71
CA TYR A 50 4.18 -5.47 4.19
C TYR A 50 4.92 -4.32 3.52
N SER A 51 4.23 -3.61 2.62
CA SER A 51 4.75 -2.40 1.99
C SER A 51 3.62 -1.43 1.68
N LEU A 52 3.92 -0.14 1.80
CA LEU A 52 2.96 0.93 1.55
C LEU A 52 3.40 1.75 0.35
N PHE A 53 2.60 1.79 -0.71
CA PHE A 53 2.88 2.60 -1.89
C PHE A 53 1.83 3.68 -2.01
N ALA A 54 2.23 4.89 -2.42
CA ALA A 54 1.24 5.79 -3.02
C ALA A 54 0.87 5.22 -4.39
N ALA A 55 -0.42 5.19 -4.71
CA ALA A 55 -0.92 4.49 -5.87
C ALA A 55 -1.92 5.35 -6.64
N CYS A 56 -1.79 5.34 -7.96
CA CYS A 56 -2.82 5.81 -8.88
C CYS A 56 -3.45 4.60 -9.54
N ARG A 57 -4.76 4.41 -9.34
CA ARG A 57 -5.54 3.36 -10.00
C ARG A 57 -5.72 3.73 -11.48
N LEU A 58 -5.19 2.89 -12.38
CA LEU A 58 -5.20 3.16 -13.81
C LEU A 58 -6.59 3.01 -14.44
N SER A 59 -7.49 2.24 -13.82
CA SER A 59 -8.84 2.01 -14.36
C SER A 59 -9.73 3.25 -14.32
N ASP A 60 -9.54 4.14 -13.35
CA ASP A 60 -10.36 5.35 -13.17
C ASP A 60 -9.58 6.61 -12.79
N GLY A 61 -8.24 6.53 -12.74
CA GLY A 61 -7.37 7.63 -12.38
C GLY A 61 -7.42 8.03 -10.90
N LYS A 62 -8.04 7.22 -10.02
CA LYS A 62 -8.12 7.57 -8.59
C LYS A 62 -6.78 7.49 -7.91
N MET A 63 -6.42 8.57 -7.23
CA MET A 63 -5.25 8.63 -6.35
C MET A 63 -5.60 8.08 -4.99
N GLY A 64 -4.70 7.27 -4.45
CA GLY A 64 -4.87 6.63 -3.16
C GLY A 64 -3.54 6.06 -2.68
N GLN A 65 -3.64 5.09 -1.79
CA GLN A 65 -2.52 4.32 -1.30
C GLN A 65 -2.79 2.84 -1.57
N LEU A 66 -1.74 2.08 -1.89
CA LEU A 66 -1.81 0.63 -2.05
C LEU A 66 -1.01 -0.01 -0.93
N VAL A 67 -1.71 -0.71 -0.05
CA VAL A 67 -1.13 -1.54 1.00
C VAL A 67 -0.93 -2.92 0.40
N THR A 68 0.30 -3.41 0.41
CA THR A 68 0.63 -4.76 -0.06
C THR A 68 1.08 -5.61 1.11
N LEU A 69 0.53 -6.82 1.21
CA LEU A 69 0.65 -7.72 2.35
C LEU A 69 1.02 -9.11 1.85
N GLU A 70 1.94 -9.77 2.55
CA GLU A 70 2.35 -11.14 2.26
C GLU A 70 1.29 -12.15 2.66
N GLU A 71 0.53 -11.90 3.73
CA GLU A 71 -0.43 -12.85 4.31
C GLU A 71 -1.88 -12.38 4.16
N ALA A 72 -2.77 -13.29 3.78
CA ALA A 72 -4.20 -13.01 3.65
C ALA A 72 -4.85 -12.63 4.99
N ASP A 73 -4.41 -13.24 6.10
CA ASP A 73 -4.91 -12.92 7.44
C ASP A 73 -4.61 -11.48 7.84
N ASP A 74 -3.50 -10.93 7.38
CA ASP A 74 -3.09 -9.56 7.65
C ASP A 74 -3.93 -8.56 6.85
N VAL A 75 -4.47 -8.96 5.69
CA VAL A 75 -5.46 -8.18 4.93
C VAL A 75 -6.70 -7.98 5.76
N ALA A 76 -7.28 -9.08 6.27
CA ALA A 76 -8.50 -9.03 7.06
C ALA A 76 -8.32 -8.16 8.32
N LYS A 77 -7.16 -8.25 8.99
CA LYS A 77 -6.84 -7.38 10.12
C LYS A 77 -6.71 -5.91 9.72
N PHE A 78 -6.04 -5.64 8.60
CA PHE A 78 -5.87 -4.29 8.11
C PHE A 78 -7.24 -3.68 7.80
N GLU A 79 -8.08 -4.35 7.00
CA GLU A 79 -9.42 -3.89 6.65
C GLU A 79 -10.32 -3.71 7.88
N ALA A 80 -10.23 -4.59 8.87
CA ALA A 80 -11.02 -4.48 10.10
C ALA A 80 -10.59 -3.32 11.01
N LYS A 81 -9.29 -2.96 11.00
CA LYS A 81 -8.73 -1.88 11.84
C LYS A 81 -8.64 -0.54 11.12
N PHE A 82 -8.61 -0.56 9.79
CA PHE A 82 -8.46 0.63 8.98
C PHE A 82 -9.74 1.45 9.07
N VAL A 83 -9.63 2.60 9.74
CA VAL A 83 -10.70 3.60 9.80
C VAL A 83 -10.17 4.83 9.06
N PRO A 84 -10.80 5.22 7.94
CA PRO A 84 -10.48 6.50 7.31
C PRO A 84 -10.98 7.63 8.22
N ASP A 85 -10.04 8.46 8.68
CA ASP A 85 -10.34 9.74 9.36
C ASP A 85 -11.03 10.74 8.41
#